data_AF-A0AAU9VEE0-F1
#
_entry.id   AF-A0AAU9VEE0-F1
#
_cell.length_a   1.000
_cell.length_b   1.000
_cell.length_c   1.000
_cell.angle_alpha   90.00
_cell.angle_beta   90.00
_cell.angle_gamma   90.00
#
_symmetry.space_group_name_H-M   'P 1'
#
loop_
_entity.id
_entity.type
_entity.pdbx_description
1 polymer ?
#
loop_
_entity_poly.entity_id
_entity_poly.type
_entity_poly.pdbx_seq_one_letter_code
_entity_poly.pdbx_strand_id
1 'polypeptide(L)'
;MAYKLSSGSLEIIMNGGVYDKPVMQVLGSKKIQGSGSNERFRLLVSDGKHSHSFAMLATQLNDKLITGELSDFSVVQIDRLVTSVLKSTGKGEK
;
A
#
# COMPACT_ATOMS: atom_id res chain seq x y z
N MET A 1 14.17 -12.29 13.96
CA MET A 1 12.74 -12.70 13.89
C MET A 1 12.30 -12.69 12.43
N ALA A 2 11.64 -13.74 11.95
CA ALA A 2 10.99 -13.73 10.65
C ALA A 2 9.48 -13.51 10.88
N TYR A 3 8.96 -12.36 10.46
CA TYR A 3 7.52 -12.15 10.43
C TYR A 3 6.92 -12.91 9.25
N LYS A 4 5.84 -13.65 9.49
CA LYS A 4 5.15 -14.39 8.43
C LYS A 4 4.26 -13.45 7.65
N LEU A 5 4.64 -13.13 6.41
CA LEU A 5 3.81 -12.36 5.49
C LEU A 5 2.64 -13.21 4.99
N SER A 6 1.54 -12.56 4.66
CA SER A 6 0.32 -13.18 4.11
C SER A 6 0.47 -13.49 2.62
N SER A 7 1.39 -14.40 2.30
CA SER A 7 1.71 -14.81 0.92
C SER A 7 0.47 -15.14 0.08
N GLY A 8 0.33 -14.48 -1.08
CA GLY A 8 -0.82 -14.64 -2.00
C GLY A 8 -2.02 -13.74 -1.69
N SER A 9 -2.02 -12.99 -0.59
CA SER A 9 -3.12 -12.08 -0.24
C SER A 9 -3.29 -10.96 -1.27
N LEU A 10 -2.21 -10.44 -1.87
CA LEU A 10 -2.31 -9.41 -2.90
C LEU A 10 -3.06 -9.91 -4.13
N GLU A 11 -2.81 -11.15 -4.57
CA GLU A 11 -3.51 -11.75 -5.70
C GLU A 11 -5.02 -11.81 -5.45
N ILE A 12 -5.44 -12.24 -4.25
CA ILE A 12 -6.85 -12.28 -3.85
C ILE A 12 -7.47 -10.88 -3.86
N ILE A 13 -6.81 -9.92 -3.21
CA ILE A 13 -7.32 -8.53 -3.07
C ILE A 13 -7.41 -7.85 -4.44
N MET A 14 -6.40 -8.00 -5.30
CA MET A 14 -6.38 -7.37 -6.62
C MET A 14 -7.41 -7.97 -7.58
N ASN A 15 -7.80 -9.24 -7.39
CA ASN A 15 -8.88 -9.88 -8.14
C ASN A 15 -10.28 -9.57 -7.58
N GLY A 16 -10.40 -8.63 -6.63
CA GLY A 16 -11.66 -8.22 -6.04
C GLY A 16 -12.13 -9.09 -4.87
N GLY A 17 -11.31 -10.04 -4.43
CA GLY A 17 -11.56 -10.83 -3.23
C GLY A 17 -11.32 -10.03 -1.95
N VAL A 18 -11.80 -10.57 -0.83
CA VAL A 18 -11.57 -10.03 0.51
C VAL A 18 -10.54 -10.91 1.23
N TYR A 19 -9.57 -10.27 1.88
CA TYR A 19 -8.60 -10.93 2.75
C TYR A 19 -8.57 -10.18 4.09
N ASP A 20 -8.82 -10.89 5.19
CA ASP A 20 -8.84 -10.28 6.51
C ASP A 20 -7.42 -10.06 7.04
N LYS A 21 -7.15 -8.83 7.48
CA LYS A 21 -5.91 -8.44 8.17
C LYS A 21 -4.61 -8.98 7.55
N PRO A 22 -4.35 -8.77 6.24
CA PRO A 22 -3.13 -9.27 5.64
C PRO A 22 -1.90 -8.60 6.26
N VAL A 23 -0.87 -9.40 6.50
CA VAL A 23 0.45 -8.95 6.94
C VAL A 23 1.33 -8.78 5.71
N MET A 24 1.82 -7.56 5.46
CA MET A 24 2.60 -7.19 4.29
C MET A 24 3.84 -6.41 4.70
N GLN A 25 4.86 -6.40 3.84
CA GLN A 25 6.03 -5.55 3.99
C GLN A 25 5.89 -4.30 3.10
N VAL A 26 6.17 -3.14 3.66
CA VAL A 26 6.36 -1.90 2.88
C VAL A 26 7.78 -1.93 2.32
N LEU A 27 7.94 -1.90 1.01
CA LEU A 27 9.25 -1.90 0.34
C LEU A 27 9.72 -0.50 -0.05
N GLY A 28 8.80 0.48 -0.04
CA GLY A 28 9.11 1.85 -0.43
C GLY A 28 7.88 2.75 -0.29
N SER A 29 8.12 4.04 -0.16
CA SER A 29 7.07 5.07 -0.17
C SER A 29 7.43 6.26 -1.06
N LYS A 30 6.43 6.89 -1.65
CA LYS A 30 6.59 8.09 -2.48
C LYS A 30 5.45 9.07 -2.26
N LYS A 31 5.79 10.33 -1.95
CA LYS A 31 4.83 11.44 -1.98
C LYS A 31 4.40 11.70 -3.42
N ILE A 32 3.10 11.74 -3.67
CA ILE A 32 2.54 11.91 -5.02
C ILE A 32 1.88 13.27 -5.23
N GLN A 33 1.16 13.79 -4.23
CA GLN A 33 0.47 15.07 -4.36
C GLN A 33 0.18 15.69 -2.98
N GLY A 34 -0.03 17.00 -2.95
CA GLY A 34 -0.50 17.76 -1.79
C GLY A 34 0.60 18.41 -0.95
N SER A 35 0.19 19.33 -0.09
CA SER A 35 0.99 19.97 0.96
C SER A 35 0.20 19.98 2.27
N GLY A 36 0.90 19.89 3.39
CA GLY A 36 0.29 19.92 4.72
C GLY A 36 -0.68 18.75 4.96
N SER A 37 -1.93 19.03 5.30
CA SER A 37 -2.94 18.02 5.65
C SER A 37 -3.48 17.21 4.46
N ASN A 38 -3.20 17.63 3.23
CA ASN A 38 -3.65 16.94 2.00
C ASN A 38 -2.55 16.08 1.35
N GLU A 39 -1.45 15.83 2.05
CA GLU A 39 -0.37 15.00 1.53
C GLU A 39 -0.84 13.57 1.30
N ARG A 40 -0.52 13.05 0.12
CA ARG A 40 -0.83 11.67 -0.26
C ARG A 40 0.46 10.92 -0.52
N PHE A 41 0.57 9.74 0.09
CA PHE A 41 1.69 8.84 -0.09
C PHE A 41 1.23 7.56 -0.79
N ARG A 42 2.00 7.16 -1.80
CA ARG A 42 1.89 5.86 -2.45
C ARG A 42 2.93 4.93 -1.84
N LEU A 43 2.53 3.69 -1.58
CA LEU A 43 3.37 2.65 -1.03
C LEU A 43 3.61 1.56 -2.06
N LEU A 44 4.83 1.05 -2.08
CA LEU A 44 5.16 -0.25 -2.65
C LEU A 44 5.03 -1.27 -1.52
N VAL A 45 4.11 -2.22 -1.65
CA VAL A 45 3.88 -3.27 -0.65
C VAL A 45 4.13 -4.65 -1.24
N SER A 46 4.53 -5.61 -0.40
CA SER A 46 4.68 -7.00 -0.78
C SER A 46 4.09 -7.94 0.26
N ASP A 47 3.44 -9.00 -0.20
CA ASP A 47 2.96 -10.09 0.64
C ASP A 47 3.97 -11.25 0.76
N GLY A 48 5.19 -11.08 0.22
CA GLY A 48 6.23 -12.09 0.14
C GLY A 48 6.19 -12.98 -1.11
N LYS A 49 5.13 -12.90 -1.92
CA LYS A 49 5.01 -13.58 -3.24
C LYS A 49 4.81 -12.60 -4.38
N HIS A 50 3.99 -11.57 -4.14
CA HIS A 50 3.65 -10.52 -5.07
C HIS A 50 4.02 -9.15 -4.49
N SER A 51 4.16 -8.16 -5.37
CA SER A 51 4.38 -6.76 -4.98
C SER A 51 3.41 -5.86 -5.73
N HIS A 52 2.94 -4.80 -5.08
CA HIS A 52 2.00 -3.84 -5.65
C HIS A 52 2.41 -2.41 -5.33
N SER A 53 2.55 -1.58 -6.37
CA SER A 53 3.12 -0.23 -6.27
C SER A 53 2.09 0.89 -6.17
N PHE A 54 0.79 0.59 -6.24
CA PHE A 54 -0.29 1.59 -6.24
C PHE A 54 -1.11 1.62 -4.94
N ALA A 55 -0.61 1.00 -3.87
CA ALA A 55 -1.23 1.11 -2.55
C ALA A 55 -1.17 2.57 -2.07
N MET A 56 -2.26 3.08 -1.52
CA MET A 56 -2.36 4.44 -1.02
C MET A 56 -2.42 4.43 0.50
N LEU A 57 -1.58 5.21 1.17
CA LEU A 57 -1.68 5.42 2.60
C LEU A 57 -2.87 6.35 2.89
N ALA A 58 -3.72 5.98 3.85
CA ALA A 58 -4.77 6.86 4.33
C ALA A 58 -4.14 8.12 4.96
N THR A 59 -4.65 9.31 4.64
CA THR A 59 -4.02 10.58 5.06
C THR A 59 -3.92 10.73 6.57
N GLN A 60 -4.86 10.13 7.32
CA GLN A 60 -4.85 10.04 8.78
C GLN A 60 -3.67 9.25 9.37
N LEU A 61 -2.93 8.50 8.53
CA LEU A 61 -1.75 7.72 8.92
C LEU A 61 -0.45 8.34 8.40
N ASN A 62 -0.50 9.50 7.73
CA ASN A 62 0.70 10.17 7.20
C ASN A 62 1.75 10.44 8.28
N ASP A 63 1.32 10.79 9.49
CA ASP A 63 2.21 11.06 10.62
C ASP A 63 3.11 9.86 10.94
N LYS A 64 2.63 8.62 10.75
CA LYS A 64 3.45 7.42 10.96
C LYS A 64 4.62 7.37 9.99
N LEU A 65 4.41 7.79 8.74
CA LEU A 65 5.47 7.87 7.73
C LEU A 65 6.43 9.02 8.04
N ILE A 66 5.89 10.18 8.41
CA ILE A 66 6.67 11.41 8.69
C ILE A 66 7.55 11.24 9.93
N THR A 67 7.02 10.59 10.97
CA THR A 67 7.75 10.32 12.22
C THR A 67 8.70 9.13 12.11
N GLY A 68 8.62 8.34 11.03
CA GLY A 68 9.45 7.17 10.80
C GLY A 68 8.95 5.88 11.48
N GLU A 69 7.81 5.91 12.18
CA GLU A 69 7.16 4.69 12.71
C GLU A 69 6.83 3.71 11.58
N LEU A 70 6.42 4.23 10.43
CA LEU A 70 6.28 3.51 9.17
C LEU A 70 7.42 3.91 8.24
N SER A 71 8.31 2.98 7.96
CA SER A 71 9.47 3.19 7.08
C SER A 71 9.66 2.03 6.10
N ASP A 72 10.58 2.19 5.16
CA ASP A 72 10.93 1.13 4.22
C ASP A 72 11.34 -0.13 4.98
N PHE A 73 10.93 -1.27 4.45
CA PHE A 73 11.06 -2.62 5.01
C PHE A 73 10.24 -2.91 6.27
N SER A 74 9.42 -1.97 6.75
CA SER A 74 8.47 -2.22 7.86
C SER A 74 7.46 -3.31 7.49
N VAL A 75 7.17 -4.19 8.45
CA VAL A 75 6.10 -5.19 8.32
C VAL A 75 4.87 -4.67 9.03
N VAL A 76 3.74 -4.62 8.32
CA VAL A 76 2.48 -4.05 8.79
C VAL A 76 1.35 -5.06 8.65
N GLN A 77 0.43 -5.06 9.61
CA GLN A 77 -0.88 -5.69 9.46
C GLN A 77 -1.88 -4.64 9.00
N ILE A 78 -2.63 -4.94 7.95
CA ILE A 78 -3.60 -4.00 7.37
C ILE A 78 -4.98 -4.31 7.93
N ASP A 79 -5.42 -3.56 8.93
CA ASP A 79 -6.74 -3.79 9.55
C ASP A 79 -7.91 -3.40 8.64
N ARG A 80 -7.72 -2.38 7.80
CA ARG A 80 -8.73 -1.89 6.86
C ARG A 80 -8.09 -1.49 5.54
N LEU A 81 -8.62 -2.01 4.44
CA LEU A 81 -8.25 -1.64 3.08
C LEU A 81 -9.50 -1.43 2.22
N VAL A 82 -9.37 -0.58 1.22
CA VAL A 82 -10.42 -0.35 0.21
C VAL A 82 -9.76 -0.49 -1.16
N THR A 83 -10.39 -1.25 -2.05
CA THR A 83 -9.94 -1.41 -3.44
C THR A 83 -10.82 -0.59 -4.36
N SER A 84 -10.17 0.07 -5.32
CA SER A 84 -10.85 0.85 -6.36
C SER A 84 -10.21 0.54 -7.70
N VAL A 85 -11.03 0.19 -8.69
CA VAL A 85 -10.57 -0.01 -10.06
C VAL A 85 -10.43 1.35 -10.73
N LEU A 86 -9.19 1.72 -11.07
CA LEU A 86 -8.94 2.91 -11.88
C LEU A 86 -9.25 2.57 -13.34
N LYS A 87 -10.24 3.23 -13.92
CA LYS A 87 -10.42 3.22 -15.38
C LYS A 87 -9.28 4.04 -15.99
N SER A 88 -8.41 3.40 -16.76
CA SER A 88 -7.45 4.13 -17.59
C SER A 88 -8.25 4.94 -18.61
N THR A 89 -8.42 6.24 -18.37
CA THR A 89 -8.82 7.17 -19.41
C THR A 89 -7.60 7.32 -20.31
N GLY A 90 -7.62 6.63 -21.46
CA GLY A 90 -6.52 6.63 -22.42
C GLY A 90 -5.97 8.03 -22.68
N LYS A 91 -4.75 8.25 -22.22
CA LYS A 91 -3.79 9.21 -22.79
C LYS A 91 -2.38 8.65 -22.57
N GLY A 92 -2.19 7.48 -23.16
CA GLY A 92 -0.89 6.92 -23.48
C GLY A 92 -0.84 6.72 -24.99
N GLU A 93 -1.10 7.77 -25.76
CA GLU A 93 -0.78 7.82 -27.18
C GLU A 93 0.41 8.78 -27.36
N LYS A 94 1.55 8.15 -27.67
CA LYS A 94 2.80 8.65 -28.24
C LYS A 94 3.65 9.64 -27.42
#